data_AF-A0A6P1YDX7-F1
#
_entry.id   AF-A0A6P1YDX7-F1
#
_cell.length_a   1.000
_cell.length_b   1.000
_cell.length_c   1.000
_cell.angle_alpha   90.00
_cell.angle_beta   90.00
_cell.angle_gamma   90.00
#
_symmetry.space_group_name_H-M   'P 1'
#
loop_
_entity.id
_entity.type
_entity.pdbx_description
1 polymer ?
#
loop_
_entity_poly.entity_id
_entity_poly.type
_entity_poly.pdbx_seq_one_letter_code
_entity_poly.pdbx_strand_id
1 'polypeptide(L)'
;MYIINNLSEKEILNDLVLSEKELAISYNNTIVESTCPFLRKILSECLNDIQDIQYTIYKIMEERGWNKSRLVSKSDLLNIVEEFQYIR
;
A
#
# COMPACT_ATOMS: atom_id res chain seq x y z
N MET A 1 28.01 -21.50 3.66
CA MET A 1 26.79 -22.14 4.22
C MET A 1 25.60 -21.33 3.72
N TYR A 2 24.99 -21.73 2.59
CA TYR A 2 23.81 -21.06 2.06
C TYR A 2 22.61 -21.55 2.87
N ILE A 3 22.16 -20.76 3.84
CA ILE A 3 20.86 -20.98 4.44
C ILE A 3 19.85 -20.47 3.41
N ILE A 4 19.35 -21.37 2.56
CA ILE A 4 18.10 -21.14 1.86
C ILE A 4 17.02 -21.30 2.93
N ASN A 5 16.72 -20.22 3.64
CA ASN A 5 15.48 -20.11 4.39
C ASN A 5 14.38 -19.98 3.33
N ASN A 6 13.70 -21.09 3.04
CA ASN A 6 12.49 -21.05 2.23
C ASN A 6 11.44 -20.28 3.04
N LEU A 7 11.37 -18.96 2.80
CA LEU A 7 10.30 -18.11 3.32
C LEU A 7 8.97 -18.72 2.92
N SER A 8 8.03 -18.75 3.85
CA SER A 8 6.65 -19.10 3.54
C SER A 8 6.05 -18.06 2.60
N GLU A 9 5.07 -18.47 1.82
CA GLU A 9 4.38 -17.56 0.90
C GLU A 9 3.78 -16.34 1.63
N LYS A 10 3.33 -16.53 2.88
CA LYS A 10 2.88 -15.44 3.74
C LYS A 10 4.01 -14.48 4.11
N GLU A 11 5.20 -14.99 4.42
CA GLU A 11 6.37 -14.14 4.71
C GLU A 11 6.84 -13.39 3.47
N ILE A 12 6.83 -14.04 2.29
CA ILE A 12 7.14 -13.39 1.01
C ILE A 12 6.16 -12.26 0.71
N LEU A 13 4.85 -12.49 0.86
CA LEU A 13 3.87 -11.43 0.60
C LEU A 13 3.97 -10.29 1.62
N ASN A 14 4.27 -10.59 2.89
CA ASN A 14 4.52 -9.54 3.88
C ASN A 14 5.76 -8.71 3.54
N ASP A 15 6.85 -9.35 3.15
CA ASP A 15 8.09 -8.68 2.73
C ASP A 15 7.86 -7.80 1.50
N LEU A 16 7.07 -8.29 0.54
CA LEU A 16 6.68 -7.54 -0.64
C LEU A 16 5.86 -6.29 -0.26
N VAL A 17 4.84 -6.43 0.59
CA VAL A 17 4.02 -5.30 1.06
C VAL A 17 4.86 -4.26 1.80
N LEU A 18 5.83 -4.68 2.61
CA LEU A 18 6.76 -3.79 3.29
C LEU A 18 7.64 -3.04 2.29
N SER A 19 8.16 -3.73 1.29
CA SER A 19 8.97 -3.12 0.22
C SER A 19 8.18 -2.06 -0.56
N GLU A 20 6.94 -2.39 -0.96
CA GLU A 20 6.06 -1.43 -1.66
C GLU A 20 5.75 -0.20 -0.78
N LYS A 21 5.59 -0.39 0.53
CA LYS A 21 5.35 0.71 1.47
C LYS A 21 6.54 1.67 1.55
N GLU A 22 7.77 1.15 1.62
CA GLU A 22 8.98 1.97 1.64
C GLU A 22 9.16 2.73 0.33
N LEU A 23 8.88 2.09 -0.81
CA LEU A 23 8.85 2.77 -2.10
C LEU A 23 7.81 3.90 -2.10
N ALA A 24 6.57 3.64 -1.68
CA ALA A 24 5.51 4.65 -1.62
C ALA A 24 5.92 5.88 -0.79
N ILE A 25 6.56 5.68 0.37
CA ILE A 25 7.08 6.77 1.21
C ILE A 25 8.15 7.56 0.44
N SER A 26 9.10 6.88 -0.21
CA SER A 26 10.17 7.52 -0.98
C SER A 26 9.64 8.37 -2.13
N TYR A 27 8.70 7.84 -2.92
CA TYR A 27 8.06 8.58 -4.01
C TYR A 27 7.29 9.78 -3.47
N ASN A 28 6.50 9.61 -2.41
CA ASN A 28 5.73 10.70 -1.83
C ASN A 28 6.61 11.83 -1.30
N ASN A 29 7.69 11.51 -0.59
CA ASN A 29 8.68 12.50 -0.13
C ASN A 29 9.30 13.27 -1.30
N THR A 30 9.66 12.55 -2.37
CA THR A 30 10.25 13.18 -3.56
C THR A 30 9.24 14.07 -4.30
N ILE A 31 7.96 13.69 -4.35
CA ILE A 31 6.89 14.49 -4.98
C ILE A 31 6.67 15.82 -4.25
N VAL A 32 6.70 15.81 -2.91
CA VAL A 32 6.50 17.04 -2.11
C VAL A 32 7.72 17.96 -2.13
N GLU A 33 8.92 17.41 -2.32
CA GLU A 33 10.17 18.18 -2.42
C GLU A 33 10.49 18.65 -3.85
N SER A 34 9.92 18.00 -4.87
CA SER A 34 10.20 18.32 -6.27
C SER A 34 9.50 19.58 -6.74
N THR A 35 10.26 20.53 -7.30
CA THR A 35 9.73 21.76 -7.89
C THR A 35 9.36 21.61 -9.37
N CYS A 36 9.74 20.51 -10.01
CA CYS A 36 9.51 20.27 -11.44
C CYS A 36 8.16 19.58 -11.68
N PRO A 37 7.18 20.24 -12.35
CA PRO A 37 5.84 19.66 -12.54
C PRO A 37 5.84 18.37 -13.35
N PHE A 38 6.72 18.26 -14.34
CA PHE A 38 6.84 17.06 -15.17
C PHE A 38 7.37 15.86 -14.37
N LEU A 39 8.41 16.09 -13.56
CA LEU A 39 8.95 15.06 -12.68
C LEU A 39 7.91 14.63 -11.62
N ARG A 40 7.19 15.59 -11.02
CA ARG A 40 6.09 15.29 -10.10
C ARG A 40 5.03 14.40 -10.73
N LYS A 41 4.66 14.66 -11.99
CA LYS A 41 3.69 13.84 -12.72
C LYS A 41 4.18 12.40 -12.86
N ILE A 42 5.41 12.19 -13.33
CA ILE A 42 5.98 10.85 -13.49
C ILE A 42 6.04 10.12 -12.14
N LEU A 43 6.53 10.78 -11.10
CA LEU A 43 6.61 10.16 -9.77
C LEU A 43 5.22 9.83 -9.20
N SER A 44 4.21 10.64 -9.50
CA SER A 44 2.82 10.36 -9.08
C SER A 44 2.23 9.16 -9.83
N GLU A 45 2.57 8.98 -11.11
CA GLU A 45 2.19 7.79 -11.89
C GLU A 45 2.82 6.53 -11.26
N CYS A 46 4.13 6.56 -10.97
CA CYS A 46 4.80 5.44 -10.30
C CYS A 46 4.23 5.14 -8.91
N LEU A 47 3.87 6.18 -8.15
CA LEU A 47 3.25 6.01 -6.83
C LEU A 47 1.88 5.30 -6.95
N ASN A 48 1.08 5.63 -7.96
CA ASN A 48 -0.19 4.95 -8.19
C ASN A 48 0.03 3.47 -8.53
N ASP A 49 1.01 3.16 -9.38
CA ASP A 49 1.35 1.77 -9.73
C ASP A 49 1.74 0.95 -8.49
N ILE A 50 2.56 1.53 -7.59
CA ILE A 50 2.94 0.92 -6.31
C ILE A 50 1.70 0.64 -5.43
N GLN A 51 0.77 1.60 -5.37
CA GLN A 51 -0.46 1.45 -4.58
C GLN A 51 -1.36 0.35 -5.14
N ASP A 52 -1.47 0.23 -6.47
CA ASP A 52 -2.24 -0.83 -7.14
C ASP A 52 -1.63 -2.23 -6.91
N ILE A 53 -0.30 -2.34 -6.93
CA ILE A 53 0.42 -3.57 -6.59
C ILE A 53 0.16 -3.93 -5.13
N GLN A 54 0.34 -2.98 -4.21
CA GLN A 54 0.10 -3.19 -2.78
C GLN A 54 -1.34 -3.63 -2.50
N TYR A 55 -2.33 -3.00 -3.15
CA TYR A 55 -3.74 -3.39 -3.06
C TYR A 55 -3.96 -4.83 -3.53
N THR A 56 -3.35 -5.22 -4.65
CA THR A 56 -3.44 -6.59 -5.18
C THR A 56 -2.88 -7.61 -4.20
N ILE A 57 -1.74 -7.33 -3.57
CA ILE A 57 -1.15 -8.23 -2.57
C ILE A 57 -2.07 -8.36 -1.36
N TYR A 58 -2.62 -7.26 -0.85
CA TYR A 58 -3.56 -7.29 0.27
C TYR A 58 -4.81 -8.11 -0.04
N LYS A 59 -5.34 -8.01 -1.26
CA LYS A 59 -6.48 -8.82 -1.72
C LYS A 59 -6.15 -10.31 -1.72
N ILE A 60 -4.99 -10.71 -2.26
CA ILE A 60 -4.55 -12.11 -2.25
C ILE A 60 -4.39 -12.62 -0.80
N MET A 61 -3.81 -11.80 0.07
CA MET A 61 -3.66 -12.14 1.49
C MET A 61 -5.00 -12.25 2.21
N GLU A 62 -6.00 -11.43 1.84
CA GLU A 62 -7.36 -11.50 2.37
C GLU A 62 -8.09 -12.77 1.89
N GLU A 63 -8.03 -13.09 0.59
CA GLU A 63 -8.60 -14.32 0.01
C GLU A 63 -8.06 -15.59 0.70
N ARG A 64 -6.82 -15.53 1.21
CA ARG A 64 -6.15 -16.61 1.95
C ARG A 64 -6.38 -16.58 3.46
N GLY A 65 -7.14 -15.61 3.96
CA GLY A 65 -7.44 -15.45 5.38
C GLY A 65 -6.24 -15.02 6.23
N TRP A 66 -5.20 -14.45 5.61
CA TRP A 66 -3.99 -14.01 6.32
C TRP A 66 -4.13 -12.61 6.92
N ASN A 67 -5.05 -11.81 6.38
CA ASN A 67 -5.42 -10.52 6.91
C ASN A 67 -6.68 -10.64 7.79
N LYS A 68 -6.53 -10.39 9.10
CA LYS A 68 -7.66 -10.17 10.02
C LYS A 68 -8.17 -8.74 9.92
N SER A 69 -8.27 -8.20 8.71
CA SER A 69 -8.90 -6.90 8.50
C SER A 69 -10.33 -7.02 9.03
N ARG A 70 -10.66 -6.20 10.03
CA ARG A 70 -12.00 -6.20 10.62
C ARG A 70 -12.97 -5.89 9.47
N LEU A 71 -13.88 -6.80 9.13
CA LEU A 71 -14.97 -6.50 8.20
C LEU A 71 -15.79 -5.38 8.84
N VAL A 72 -15.58 -4.15 8.35
CA VAL A 72 -16.28 -2.96 8.80
C VAL A 72 -17.64 -2.96 8.11
N SER A 73 -18.73 -2.77 8.87
CA SER A 73 -20.06 -2.76 8.27
C SER A 73 -20.22 -1.58 7.32
N LYS A 74 -21.14 -1.66 6.35
CA LYS A 74 -21.37 -0.59 5.38
C LYS A 74 -21.76 0.74 6.05
N SER A 75 -22.46 0.69 7.19
CA SER A 75 -22.77 1.86 8.01
C SER A 75 -21.53 2.48 8.64
N ASP A 76 -20.61 1.66 9.14
CA ASP A 76 -19.37 2.15 9.73
C ASP A 76 -18.46 2.80 8.66
N LEU A 77 -18.45 2.27 7.43
CA LEU A 77 -17.73 2.90 6.31
C LEU A 77 -18.29 4.28 5.95
N LEU A 78 -19.61 4.45 5.94
CA LEU A 78 -20.24 5.75 5.66
C LEU A 78 -19.86 6.79 6.71
N ASN A 79 -19.91 6.42 7.99
CA ASN A 79 -19.51 7.30 9.08
C ASN A 79 -18.04 7.72 8.97
N ILE A 80 -17.14 6.79 8.64
CA ILE A 80 -15.71 7.09 8.45
C ILE A 80 -15.51 8.05 7.26
N VAL A 81 -16.19 7.82 6.13
CA VAL A 81 -16.08 8.71 4.96
C VAL A 81 -16.56 10.12 5.29
N GLU A 82 -17.65 10.26 6.05
CA GLU A 82 -18.13 11.56 6.54
C GLU A 82 -17.08 12.24 7.44
N GLU A 83 -16.49 11.53 8.40
CA GLU A 83 -15.43 12.08 9.27
C GLU A 83 -14.23 12.61 8.45
N PHE A 84 -13.78 11.88 7.42
CA PHE A 84 -12.68 12.32 6.57
C PHE A 84 -13.02 13.52 5.67
N GLN A 85 -14.29 13.73 5.32
CA GLN A 85 -14.72 14.92 4.58
C GLN A 85 -14.61 16.21 5.42
N TYR A 86 -14.76 16.12 6.74
CA TYR A 86 -14.65 17.27 7.64
C TYR A 86 -13.21 17.66 8.01
N ILE A 87 -12.22 16.81 7.70
CA ILE A 87 -10.80 17.04 7.98
C ILE A 87 -10.08 17.76 6.81
N ARG A 88 -10.78 18.00 5.70
CA ARG A 88 -10.27 18.73 4.53
C ARG A 88 -10.55 20.23 4.61
#